data_AF-A0A0Q4CDA8-F1
#
_entry.id   AF-A0A0Q4CDA8-F1
#
_cell.length_a   1.000
_cell.length_b   1.000
_cell.length_c   1.000
_cell.angle_alpha   90.00
_cell.angle_beta   90.00
_cell.angle_gamma   90.00
#
_symmetry.space_group_name_H-M   'P 1'
#
loop_
_entity.id
_entity.type
_entity.pdbx_description
1 polymer ?
#
loop_
_entity_poly.entity_id
_entity_poly.type
_entity_poly.pdbx_seq_one_letter_code
_entity_poly.pdbx_strand_id
1 'polypeptide(L)'
;MMISVNKTLYLSVFSLFSMALAKGQNKVPFGVVKAEEGYAMVRVHKDDYRKIIDKIRMKTGDVFIYEKPAPGETEWIWIKYPERDDTDKPFVRYDSITKEGMVNKNRVVFVDKLPHFTPSKSKNGKSLIFTDDSNPKIPGNQRTKVIIDIYPSYAHIKKQTKDADGNITTIDKVKPWGVGKEIPEGMTEIKSVRVQQPGRGSVFVRDAIKNMFQPTMDFNNIGVTAIDNDHIFLYMINGSGVNRYTTIWTIKQGKVESQIIYKNPE
;
A
#
# COMPACT_ATOMS: atom_id res chain seq x y z
N MET A 1 38.90 -51.58 -6.92
CA MET A 1 37.88 -51.11 -5.97
C MET A 1 38.05 -49.60 -5.80
N MET A 2 36.97 -48.84 -6.00
CA MET A 2 36.75 -47.42 -5.68
C MET A 2 37.64 -46.35 -6.34
N ILE A 3 37.11 -45.78 -7.43
CA ILE A 3 37.20 -44.34 -7.71
C ILE A 3 35.76 -43.88 -8.00
N SER A 4 35.13 -43.18 -7.05
CA SER A 4 33.99 -42.27 -7.29
C SER A 4 33.37 -41.86 -5.95
N VAL A 5 34.00 -40.93 -5.24
CA VAL A 5 33.32 -40.16 -4.19
C VAL A 5 33.96 -38.78 -4.17
N ASN A 6 33.65 -37.88 -5.11
CA ASN A 6 34.09 -36.49 -4.95
C ASN A 6 33.38 -35.38 -5.73
N LYS A 7 32.21 -35.61 -6.37
CA LYS A 7 31.51 -34.52 -7.08
C LYS A 7 30.06 -34.30 -6.70
N THR A 8 29.44 -35.21 -5.95
CA THR A 8 28.00 -35.12 -5.62
C THR A 8 27.72 -34.37 -4.33
N LEU A 9 28.71 -34.20 -3.44
CA LEU A 9 28.48 -33.58 -2.12
C LEU A 9 28.51 -32.03 -2.14
N TYR A 10 29.16 -31.41 -3.13
CA TYR A 10 29.23 -29.94 -3.21
C TYR A 10 28.00 -29.31 -3.88
N LEU A 11 27.26 -30.07 -4.70
CA LEU A 11 26.01 -29.57 -5.30
C LEU A 11 24.84 -29.52 -4.30
N SER A 12 24.83 -30.37 -3.26
CA SER A 12 23.73 -30.38 -2.27
C SER A 12 23.82 -29.22 -1.28
N VAL A 13 25.03 -28.79 -0.91
CA VAL A 13 25.24 -27.68 0.04
C VAL A 13 24.98 -26.32 -0.62
N PHE A 14 25.27 -26.16 -1.92
CA PHE A 14 24.91 -24.94 -2.65
C PHE A 14 23.41 -24.83 -2.93
N SER A 15 22.70 -25.96 -3.12
CA SER A 15 21.25 -25.98 -3.34
C SER A 15 20.43 -25.55 -2.11
N LEU A 16 20.93 -25.85 -0.89
CA LEU A 16 20.28 -25.45 0.35
C LEU A 16 20.48 -23.98 0.72
N PHE A 17 21.52 -23.32 0.20
CA PHE A 17 21.77 -21.89 0.43
C PHE A 17 20.99 -20.98 -0.52
N SER A 18 20.53 -21.49 -1.67
CA SER A 18 19.74 -20.70 -2.63
C SER A 18 18.27 -20.50 -2.23
N MET A 19 17.71 -21.32 -1.33
CA MET A 19 16.32 -21.16 -0.87
C MET A 19 16.16 -20.18 0.31
N ALA A 20 17.23 -19.82 1.01
CA ALA A 20 17.15 -18.89 2.15
C ALA A 20 17.07 -17.41 1.75
N LEU A 21 17.43 -17.07 0.50
CA LEU A 21 17.41 -15.70 -0.03
C LEU A 21 16.09 -15.35 -0.74
N ALA A 22 15.17 -16.31 -0.91
CA ALA A 22 13.86 -16.09 -1.50
C ALA A 22 12.76 -15.74 -0.49
N LYS A 23 13.11 -15.26 0.72
CA LYS A 23 12.16 -14.46 1.51
C LYS A 23 12.14 -13.05 0.93
N GLY A 24 11.62 -12.94 -0.29
CA GLY A 24 11.24 -11.68 -0.91
C GLY A 24 10.43 -10.86 0.09
N GLN A 25 10.59 -9.54 0.04
CA GLN A 25 9.94 -8.58 0.93
C GLN A 25 8.41 -8.74 0.90
N ASN A 26 7.86 -9.68 1.68
CA ASN A 26 6.42 -9.82 1.93
C ASN A 26 5.91 -8.78 2.94
N LYS A 27 6.71 -7.75 3.22
CA LYS A 27 6.31 -6.65 4.10
C LYS A 27 5.81 -5.50 3.25
N VAL A 28 4.63 -5.02 3.60
CA VAL A 28 4.07 -3.78 3.06
C VAL A 28 5.08 -2.66 3.33
N PRO A 29 5.60 -1.97 2.30
CA PRO A 29 6.74 -1.07 2.47
C PRO A 29 6.33 0.29 3.05
N PHE A 30 5.10 0.42 3.57
CA PHE A 30 4.55 1.70 4.02
C PHE A 30 4.82 1.95 5.49
N GLY A 31 5.19 3.19 5.80
CA GLY A 31 5.15 3.73 7.14
C GLY A 31 4.33 5.01 7.18
N VAL A 32 3.95 5.40 8.39
CA VAL A 32 3.19 6.63 8.64
C VAL A 32 3.85 7.45 9.73
N VAL A 33 3.62 8.76 9.68
CA VAL A 33 4.08 9.69 10.72
C VAL A 33 3.12 9.67 11.91
N LYS A 34 3.68 9.54 13.11
CA LYS A 34 2.96 9.49 14.40
C LYS A 34 3.27 10.65 15.35
N ALA A 35 3.93 11.70 14.88
CA ALA A 35 4.52 12.70 15.75
C ALA A 35 3.49 13.43 16.63
N GLU A 36 3.67 13.35 17.95
CA GLU A 36 2.82 14.02 18.96
C GLU A 36 2.80 15.55 18.83
N GLU A 37 3.90 16.15 18.35
CA GLU A 37 4.02 17.58 18.03
C GLU A 37 3.51 17.92 16.62
N GLY A 38 2.79 16.99 15.99
CA GLY A 38 2.11 17.15 14.71
C GLY A 38 2.98 17.00 13.47
N TYR A 39 4.32 16.96 13.59
CA TYR A 39 5.21 16.88 12.43
C TYR A 39 6.48 16.03 12.63
N ALA A 40 6.92 15.38 11.56
CA ALA A 40 8.25 14.78 11.43
C ALA A 40 9.09 15.57 10.42
N MET A 41 10.38 15.75 10.73
CA MET A 41 11.32 16.44 9.86
C MET A 41 12.01 15.45 8.94
N VAL A 42 12.04 15.77 7.64
CA VAL A 42 12.80 15.03 6.63
C VAL A 42 14.13 15.73 6.37
N ARG A 43 15.22 14.96 6.34
CA ARG A 43 16.59 15.43 6.06
C ARG A 43 17.11 14.84 4.75
N VAL A 44 18.13 15.49 4.17
CA VAL A 44 18.89 14.97 3.02
C VAL A 44 20.21 14.33 3.48
N HIS A 45 20.99 13.79 2.54
CA HIS A 45 22.26 13.08 2.80
C HIS A 45 23.26 13.91 3.64
N LYS A 46 24.16 13.20 4.30
CA LYS A 46 25.21 13.73 5.19
C LYS A 46 26.01 14.90 4.63
N ASP A 47 26.37 14.82 3.36
CA ASP A 47 27.20 15.84 2.73
C ASP A 47 26.45 17.17 2.52
N ASP A 48 25.12 17.15 2.66
CA ASP A 48 24.22 18.29 2.60
C ASP A 48 23.67 18.70 3.99
N TYR A 49 24.20 18.19 5.12
CA TYR A 49 23.66 18.43 6.47
C TYR A 49 23.42 19.91 6.84
N ARG A 50 24.16 20.85 6.24
CA ARG A 50 23.95 22.31 6.47
C ARG A 50 22.76 22.88 5.70
N LYS A 51 22.26 22.17 4.69
CA LYS A 51 21.06 22.52 3.95
C LYS A 51 19.92 21.65 4.46
N ILE A 52 19.04 22.27 5.24
CA ILE A 52 17.67 21.79 5.36
C ILE A 52 17.06 22.01 3.96
N ILE A 53 17.24 21.04 3.06
CA ILE A 53 16.84 21.19 1.64
C ILE A 53 15.33 21.25 1.49
N ASP A 54 14.59 20.83 2.52
CA ASP A 54 13.17 21.09 2.54
C ASP A 54 12.69 21.05 3.99
N LYS A 55 12.01 22.11 4.46
CA LYS A 55 11.26 22.07 5.72
C LYS A 55 9.99 21.23 5.50
N ILE A 56 10.13 20.02 4.94
CA ILE A 56 9.00 19.12 4.75
C ILE A 56 8.64 18.58 6.13
N ARG A 57 7.71 19.30 6.74
CA ARG A 57 6.99 18.90 7.92
C ARG A 57 5.96 17.87 7.48
N MET A 58 6.35 16.59 7.49
CA MET A 58 5.39 15.52 7.30
C MET A 58 4.43 15.52 8.49
N LYS A 59 3.13 15.57 8.25
CA LYS A 59 2.09 15.68 9.28
C LYS A 59 1.76 14.29 9.82
N THR A 60 1.21 14.22 11.02
CA THR A 60 0.59 12.98 11.51
C THR A 60 -0.37 12.42 10.47
N GLY A 61 -0.22 11.12 10.18
CA GLY A 61 -1.00 10.43 9.16
C GLY A 61 -0.42 10.47 7.74
N ASP A 62 0.63 11.25 7.49
CA ASP A 62 1.33 11.19 6.20
C ASP A 62 2.00 9.83 6.01
N VAL A 63 1.88 9.29 4.81
CA VAL A 63 2.40 7.98 4.42
C VAL A 63 3.68 8.14 3.61
N PHE A 64 4.64 7.24 3.85
CA PHE A 64 5.89 7.13 3.09
C PHE A 64 6.19 5.66 2.75
N ILE A 65 7.11 5.47 1.81
CA ILE A 65 7.71 4.17 1.47
C ILE A 65 9.06 4.07 2.15
N TYR A 66 9.31 2.97 2.86
CA TYR A 66 10.60 2.67 3.42
C TYR A 66 11.53 2.05 2.39
N GLU A 67 12.76 2.55 2.33
CA GLU A 67 13.78 2.05 1.42
C GLU A 67 14.81 1.20 2.19
N LYS A 68 15.50 1.82 3.16
CA LYS A 68 16.65 1.21 3.85
C LYS A 68 17.00 1.96 5.15
N PRO A 69 17.83 1.36 6.03
CA PRO A 69 18.42 2.11 7.13
C PRO A 69 19.28 3.27 6.62
N ALA A 70 19.36 4.38 7.38
CA ALA A 70 20.26 5.47 7.04
C ALA A 70 21.74 5.03 7.24
N PRO A 71 22.63 5.22 6.25
CA PRO A 71 24.04 4.86 6.38
C PRO A 71 24.70 5.59 7.54
N GLY A 72 25.19 4.85 8.53
CA GLY A 72 25.90 5.42 9.68
C GLY A 72 25.00 6.13 10.71
N GLU A 73 23.67 6.09 10.58
CA GLU A 73 22.73 6.70 11.52
C GLU A 73 21.70 5.67 12.01
N THR A 74 21.83 5.19 13.25
CA THR A 74 20.96 4.15 13.80
C THR A 74 19.52 4.62 14.02
N GLU A 75 19.32 5.91 14.25
CA GLU A 75 18.01 6.50 14.58
C GLU A 75 17.23 7.01 13.36
N TRP A 76 17.80 6.91 12.16
CA TRP A 76 17.22 7.44 10.92
C TRP A 76 16.99 6.33 9.90
N ILE A 77 15.96 6.52 9.07
CA ILE A 77 15.64 5.64 7.95
C ILE A 77 15.51 6.46 6.67
N TRP A 78 15.96 5.88 5.55
CA TRP A 78 15.69 6.42 4.23
C TRP A 78 14.28 6.06 3.79
N ILE A 79 13.57 7.06 3.29
CA ILE A 79 12.20 6.97 2.84
C ILE A 79 12.04 7.64 1.46
N LYS A 80 11.05 7.18 0.71
CA LYS A 80 10.45 7.91 -0.39
C LYS A 80 9.07 8.41 0.00
N TYR A 81 8.69 9.57 -0.48
CA TYR A 81 7.39 10.16 -0.16
C TYR A 81 6.88 11.00 -1.34
N PRO A 82 5.55 11.18 -1.47
CA PRO A 82 5.00 12.00 -2.52
C PRO A 82 5.32 13.48 -2.29
N GLU A 83 5.53 14.22 -3.38
CA GLU A 83 5.44 15.68 -3.32
C GLU A 83 4.00 16.06 -2.98
N ARG A 84 3.83 16.90 -1.94
CA ARG A 84 2.49 17.30 -1.52
C ARG A 84 1.84 18.10 -2.62
N ASP A 85 0.60 17.70 -2.92
CA ASP A 85 -0.29 18.49 -3.76
C ASP A 85 -1.08 19.37 -2.79
N ASP A 86 -0.71 20.65 -2.70
CA ASP A 86 -1.41 21.64 -1.85
C ASP A 86 -2.71 22.15 -2.48
N THR A 87 -3.21 21.48 -3.54
CA THR A 87 -4.54 21.79 -4.08
C THR A 87 -5.64 21.25 -3.15
N ASP A 88 -6.72 22.01 -3.02
CA ASP A 88 -7.94 21.63 -2.26
C ASP A 88 -8.77 20.52 -2.95
N LYS A 89 -8.10 19.54 -3.55
CA LYS A 89 -8.78 18.39 -4.13
C LYS A 89 -9.33 17.50 -3.01
N PRO A 90 -10.54 16.93 -3.17
CA PRO A 90 -11.11 16.01 -2.19
C PRO A 90 -10.32 14.69 -2.09
N PHE A 91 -9.49 14.37 -3.09
CA PHE A 91 -8.68 13.17 -3.15
C PHE A 91 -7.46 13.38 -4.06
N VAL A 92 -6.30 12.88 -3.64
CA VAL A 92 -5.07 12.90 -4.44
C VAL A 92 -4.48 11.49 -4.58
N ARG A 93 -4.17 11.08 -5.81
CA ARG A 93 -3.44 9.84 -6.09
C ARG A 93 -1.99 10.15 -6.44
N TYR A 94 -1.07 9.51 -5.73
CA TYR A 94 0.35 9.55 -5.97
C TYR A 94 0.81 8.23 -6.57
N ASP A 95 1.22 8.28 -7.83
CA ASP A 95 1.73 7.13 -8.56
C ASP A 95 3.16 7.32 -9.11
N SER A 96 3.74 8.48 -8.79
CA SER A 96 5.15 8.83 -8.98
C SER A 96 5.68 9.34 -7.63
N ILE A 97 6.56 8.55 -7.01
CA ILE A 97 7.13 8.86 -5.69
C ILE A 97 8.62 9.05 -5.88
N THR A 98 9.01 10.31 -6.07
CA THR A 98 10.36 10.70 -6.49
C THR A 98 11.13 11.45 -5.41
N LYS A 99 10.44 12.01 -4.40
CA LYS A 99 11.13 12.66 -3.30
C LYS A 99 11.68 11.61 -2.36
N GLU A 100 12.89 11.85 -1.91
CA GLU A 100 13.59 10.97 -0.99
C GLU A 100 14.10 11.80 0.19
N GLY A 101 14.23 11.17 1.35
CA GLY A 101 14.92 11.77 2.49
C GLY A 101 15.05 10.81 3.66
N MET A 102 15.58 11.31 4.76
CA MET A 102 15.72 10.58 6.01
C MET A 102 14.72 11.10 7.04
N VAL A 103 14.03 10.19 7.71
CA VAL A 103 13.14 10.52 8.84
C VAL A 103 13.57 9.76 10.08
N ASN A 104 13.36 10.37 11.25
CA ASN A 104 13.71 9.76 12.52
C ASN A 104 12.73 8.62 12.87
N LYS A 105 13.26 7.45 13.24
CA LYS A 105 12.49 6.23 13.56
C LYS A 105 11.46 6.44 14.67
N ASN A 106 11.73 7.30 15.64
CA ASN A 106 10.83 7.53 16.77
C ASN A 106 9.58 8.34 16.40
N ARG A 107 9.61 9.05 15.26
CA ARG A 107 8.49 9.89 14.77
C ARG A 107 7.57 9.15 13.79
N VAL A 108 7.90 7.90 13.47
CA VAL A 108 7.18 7.11 12.49
C VAL A 108 6.83 5.74 13.02
N VAL A 109 5.93 5.05 12.34
CA VAL A 109 5.55 3.67 12.63
C VAL A 109 5.18 2.98 11.32
N PHE A 110 5.60 1.74 11.16
CA PHE A 110 5.22 0.94 10.00
C PHE A 110 3.76 0.52 10.11
N VAL A 111 3.05 0.48 8.98
CA VAL A 111 1.61 0.17 8.96
C VAL A 111 1.32 -1.25 9.50
N ASP A 112 2.25 -2.18 9.32
CA ASP A 112 2.14 -3.54 9.87
C ASP A 112 2.26 -3.60 11.40
N LYS A 113 2.76 -2.54 12.04
CA LYS A 113 2.92 -2.41 13.51
C LYS A 113 1.81 -1.64 14.19
N LEU A 114 0.94 -0.98 13.44
CA LEU A 114 -0.21 -0.28 13.98
C LEU A 114 -1.32 -1.28 14.39
N PRO A 115 -2.25 -0.89 15.28
CA PRO A 115 -3.43 -1.70 15.61
C PRO A 115 -4.23 -2.08 14.35
N HIS A 116 -4.45 -3.38 14.15
CA HIS A 116 -5.18 -3.89 12.99
C HIS A 116 -6.67 -4.06 13.29
N PHE A 117 -7.50 -3.78 12.30
CA PHE A 117 -8.91 -4.15 12.33
C PHE A 117 -9.05 -5.65 12.07
N THR A 118 -10.04 -6.27 12.69
CA THR A 118 -10.33 -7.69 12.52
C THR A 118 -10.92 -7.95 11.12
N PRO A 119 -10.28 -8.80 10.29
CA PRO A 119 -10.79 -9.10 8.96
C PRO A 119 -11.87 -10.19 8.99
N SER A 120 -12.82 -10.09 8.07
CA SER A 120 -13.86 -11.10 7.82
C SER A 120 -14.34 -11.01 6.36
N LYS A 121 -15.02 -12.05 5.88
CA LYS A 121 -15.68 -12.04 4.56
C LYS A 121 -17.19 -11.93 4.74
N SER A 122 -17.85 -11.25 3.81
CA SER A 122 -19.30 -11.29 3.74
C SER A 122 -19.79 -12.72 3.46
N LYS A 123 -21.06 -13.01 3.81
CA LYS A 123 -21.65 -14.34 3.64
C LYS A 123 -21.56 -14.88 2.20
N ASN A 124 -21.59 -14.00 1.20
CA ASN A 124 -21.48 -14.38 -0.22
C ASN A 124 -20.03 -14.42 -0.73
N GLY A 125 -19.04 -14.12 0.12
CA GLY A 125 -17.62 -14.13 -0.22
C GLY A 125 -17.15 -13.01 -1.15
N LYS A 126 -18.02 -12.07 -1.53
CA LYS A 126 -17.71 -11.00 -2.51
C LYS A 126 -17.22 -9.70 -1.86
N SER A 127 -17.25 -9.62 -0.53
CA SER A 127 -16.82 -8.45 0.20
C SER A 127 -15.84 -8.83 1.29
N LEU A 128 -14.84 -7.98 1.49
CA LEU A 128 -13.95 -7.99 2.65
C LEU A 128 -14.46 -6.96 3.65
N ILE A 129 -14.51 -7.32 4.91
CA ILE A 129 -15.00 -6.47 6.00
C ILE A 129 -13.94 -6.44 7.09
N PHE A 130 -13.44 -5.26 7.39
CA PHE A 130 -12.51 -5.01 8.49
C PHE A 130 -13.25 -4.25 9.58
N THR A 131 -13.28 -4.77 10.79
CA THR A 131 -13.98 -4.15 11.93
C THR A 131 -12.98 -3.73 13.00
N ASP A 132 -13.11 -2.50 13.50
CA ASP A 132 -12.38 -2.06 14.68
C ASP A 132 -12.98 -2.70 15.95
N ASP A 133 -12.28 -3.71 16.47
CA ASP A 133 -12.66 -4.44 17.68
C ASP A 133 -11.85 -4.02 18.91
N SER A 134 -11.10 -2.91 18.83
CA SER A 134 -10.21 -2.45 19.91
C SER A 134 -10.97 -2.11 21.19
N ASN A 135 -12.23 -1.67 21.09
CA ASN A 135 -13.08 -1.37 22.22
C ASN A 135 -14.31 -2.30 22.29
N PRO A 136 -14.29 -3.34 23.15
CA PRO A 136 -15.38 -4.31 23.24
C PRO A 136 -16.69 -3.70 23.77
N LYS A 137 -16.64 -2.52 24.40
CA LYS A 137 -17.84 -1.84 24.93
C LYS A 137 -18.70 -1.22 23.82
N ILE A 138 -18.14 -1.01 22.62
CA ILE A 138 -18.89 -0.48 21.48
C ILE A 138 -19.70 -1.62 20.84
N PRO A 139 -21.04 -1.50 20.72
CA PRO A 139 -21.88 -2.48 20.03
C PRO A 139 -21.39 -2.73 18.59
N GLY A 140 -21.43 -3.97 18.12
CA GLY A 140 -20.86 -4.35 16.82
C GLY A 140 -21.45 -3.63 15.60
N ASN A 141 -22.69 -3.14 15.69
CA ASN A 141 -23.32 -2.32 14.65
C ASN A 141 -22.87 -0.84 14.68
N GLN A 142 -22.24 -0.40 15.77
CA GLN A 142 -21.66 0.93 15.96
C GLN A 142 -20.13 0.92 15.89
N ARG A 143 -19.50 -0.20 15.54
CA ARG A 143 -18.05 -0.25 15.34
C ARG A 143 -17.67 0.37 14.00
N THR A 144 -16.47 0.95 13.95
CA THR A 144 -15.89 1.41 12.69
C THR A 144 -15.65 0.21 11.78
N LYS A 145 -16.07 0.30 10.52
CA LYS A 145 -15.88 -0.75 9.52
C LYS A 145 -15.37 -0.21 8.21
N VAL A 146 -14.45 -0.93 7.60
CA VAL A 146 -14.06 -0.73 6.20
C VAL A 146 -14.55 -1.93 5.41
N ILE A 147 -15.41 -1.68 4.43
CA ILE A 147 -16.05 -2.71 3.60
C ILE A 147 -15.60 -2.51 2.15
N ILE A 148 -15.06 -3.56 1.55
CA ILE A 148 -14.51 -3.55 0.21
C ILE A 148 -15.27 -4.56 -0.63
N ASP A 149 -15.86 -4.10 -1.72
CA ASP A 149 -16.63 -4.91 -2.65
C ASP A 149 -15.82 -5.19 -3.91
N ILE A 150 -15.63 -6.48 -4.20
CA ILE A 150 -14.83 -6.96 -5.33
C ILE A 150 -15.72 -7.79 -6.24
N TYR A 151 -15.81 -7.39 -7.51
CA TYR A 151 -16.69 -8.02 -8.50
C TYR A 151 -16.01 -8.11 -9.87
N PRO A 152 -16.52 -8.96 -10.77
CA PRO A 152 -16.11 -8.98 -12.16
C PRO A 152 -16.15 -7.58 -12.80
N SER A 153 -15.12 -7.29 -13.58
CA SER A 153 -14.98 -6.07 -14.34
C SER A 153 -15.57 -6.21 -15.74
N TYR A 154 -16.20 -5.13 -16.19
CA TYR A 154 -16.61 -4.95 -17.58
C TYR A 154 -15.62 -4.06 -18.33
N ALA A 155 -14.38 -3.94 -17.85
CA ALA A 155 -13.39 -3.07 -18.49
C ALA A 155 -12.90 -3.58 -19.85
N HIS A 156 -13.07 -4.88 -20.14
CA HIS A 156 -12.72 -5.47 -21.43
C HIS A 156 -13.55 -4.87 -22.59
N ILE A 157 -14.79 -4.43 -22.36
CA ILE A 157 -15.64 -3.75 -23.36
C ILE A 157 -15.50 -2.21 -23.36
N LYS A 158 -14.70 -1.63 -22.47
CA LYS A 158 -14.53 -0.18 -22.38
C LYS A 158 -13.54 0.35 -23.42
N LYS A 159 -13.54 1.67 -23.64
CA LYS A 159 -12.59 2.30 -24.55
C LYS A 159 -11.18 2.24 -23.95
N GLN A 160 -10.29 1.54 -24.65
CA GLN A 160 -8.88 1.37 -24.26
C GLN A 160 -7.97 2.18 -25.18
N THR A 161 -6.88 2.70 -24.64
CA THR A 161 -5.75 3.24 -25.42
C THR A 161 -4.53 2.41 -25.09
N LYS A 162 -3.74 2.07 -26.11
CA LYS A 162 -2.51 1.29 -25.99
C LYS A 162 -1.31 2.09 -26.48
N ASP A 163 -0.14 1.81 -25.93
CA ASP A 163 1.13 2.29 -26.47
C ASP A 163 1.60 1.46 -27.68
N ALA A 164 2.77 1.79 -28.23
CA ALA A 164 3.36 1.11 -29.38
C ALA A 164 3.66 -0.38 -29.11
N ASP A 165 3.91 -0.74 -27.84
CA ASP A 165 4.21 -2.12 -27.41
C ASP A 165 2.93 -2.93 -27.10
N GLY A 166 1.77 -2.30 -27.25
CA GLY A 166 0.46 -2.88 -27.02
C GLY A 166 0.03 -2.89 -25.55
N ASN A 167 0.73 -2.21 -24.64
CA ASN A 167 0.32 -2.09 -23.25
C ASN A 167 -0.82 -1.09 -23.11
N ILE A 168 -1.81 -1.41 -22.28
CA ILE A 168 -2.94 -0.52 -22.01
C ILE A 168 -2.46 0.66 -21.17
N THR A 169 -2.56 1.86 -21.72
CA THR A 169 -2.19 3.11 -21.03
C THR A 169 -3.39 3.77 -20.35
N THR A 170 -4.59 3.64 -20.92
CA THR A 170 -5.83 4.15 -20.31
C THR A 170 -7.03 3.26 -20.61
N ILE A 171 -7.99 3.28 -19.69
CA ILE A 171 -9.35 2.75 -19.86
C ILE A 171 -10.32 3.84 -19.44
N ASP A 172 -11.23 4.26 -20.33
CA ASP A 172 -12.08 5.45 -20.13
C ASP A 172 -11.28 6.68 -19.68
N LYS A 173 -10.15 6.94 -20.36
CA LYS A 173 -9.20 8.05 -20.09
C LYS A 173 -8.51 8.01 -18.73
N VAL A 174 -8.66 6.93 -17.95
CA VAL A 174 -8.02 6.78 -16.64
C VAL A 174 -6.98 5.67 -16.68
N LYS A 175 -5.79 5.96 -16.16
CA LYS A 175 -4.68 5.01 -16.07
C LYS A 175 -5.09 3.76 -15.26
N PRO A 176 -4.91 2.55 -15.79
CA PRO A 176 -5.24 1.32 -15.09
C PRO A 176 -4.08 0.77 -14.25
N TRP A 177 -4.41 -0.13 -13.33
CA TRP A 177 -3.47 -0.82 -12.44
C TRP A 177 -3.78 -2.31 -12.39
N GLY A 178 -2.75 -3.16 -12.43
CA GLY A 178 -2.93 -4.62 -12.42
C GLY A 178 -3.18 -5.25 -13.79
N VAL A 179 -2.95 -4.51 -14.88
CA VAL A 179 -3.15 -4.98 -16.26
C VAL A 179 -1.98 -4.57 -17.14
N GLY A 180 -1.70 -5.39 -18.15
CA GLY A 180 -0.66 -5.16 -19.15
C GLY A 180 -1.28 -4.90 -20.53
N LYS A 181 -1.21 -5.89 -21.42
CA LYS A 181 -1.63 -5.76 -22.82
C LYS A 181 -3.13 -6.02 -23.07
N GLU A 182 -3.77 -6.74 -22.16
CA GLU A 182 -5.17 -7.15 -22.27
C GLU A 182 -5.87 -7.18 -20.92
N ILE A 183 -7.20 -7.22 -20.98
CA ILE A 183 -8.08 -7.38 -19.82
C ILE A 183 -8.93 -8.61 -20.10
N PRO A 184 -8.57 -9.78 -19.52
CA PRO A 184 -9.36 -10.98 -19.65
C PRO A 184 -10.79 -10.79 -19.13
N GLU A 185 -11.74 -11.48 -19.75
CA GLU A 185 -13.10 -11.57 -19.24
C GLU A 185 -13.10 -12.21 -17.84
N GLY A 186 -13.98 -11.73 -16.96
CA GLY A 186 -14.06 -12.24 -15.58
C GLY A 186 -12.99 -11.71 -14.62
N MET A 187 -12.02 -10.91 -15.09
CA MET A 187 -11.07 -10.21 -14.22
C MET A 187 -11.81 -9.36 -13.19
N THR A 188 -11.39 -9.43 -11.92
CA THR A 188 -12.03 -8.68 -10.83
C THR A 188 -11.48 -7.27 -10.71
N GLU A 189 -12.30 -6.36 -10.18
CA GLU A 189 -11.93 -4.99 -9.83
C GLU A 189 -12.57 -4.57 -8.50
N ILE A 190 -11.98 -3.57 -7.85
CA ILE A 190 -12.60 -2.91 -6.70
C ILE A 190 -13.78 -2.08 -7.20
N LYS A 191 -15.01 -2.44 -6.78
CA LYS A 191 -16.23 -1.70 -7.16
C LYS A 191 -16.59 -0.61 -6.18
N SER A 192 -16.37 -0.87 -4.90
CA SER A 192 -16.61 0.13 -3.87
C SER A 192 -15.75 -0.14 -2.63
N VAL A 193 -15.40 0.95 -1.95
CA VAL A 193 -14.87 0.93 -0.59
C VAL A 193 -15.75 1.87 0.23
N ARG A 194 -16.24 1.37 1.36
CA ARG A 194 -17.11 2.11 2.28
C ARG A 194 -16.47 2.13 3.66
N VAL A 195 -16.48 3.30 4.28
CA VAL A 195 -16.04 3.48 5.67
C VAL A 195 -17.26 3.85 6.48
N GLN A 196 -17.65 2.97 7.38
CA GLN A 196 -18.74 3.18 8.32
C GLN A 196 -18.11 3.60 9.64
N GLN A 197 -18.31 4.83 10.06
CA GLN A 197 -17.92 5.33 11.37
C GLN A 197 -19.17 5.84 12.11
N PRO A 198 -19.23 5.73 13.44
CA PRO A 198 -20.32 6.34 14.22
C PRO A 198 -20.48 7.82 13.90
N GLY A 199 -21.70 8.22 13.49
CA GLY A 199 -22.00 9.60 13.11
C GLY A 199 -21.31 10.09 11.83
N ARG A 200 -20.59 9.22 11.10
CA ARG A 200 -19.83 9.56 9.89
C ARG A 200 -20.01 8.45 8.84
N GLY A 201 -20.87 8.69 7.86
CA GLY A 201 -20.98 7.84 6.68
C GLY A 201 -20.01 8.32 5.60
N SER A 202 -19.26 7.42 4.98
CA SER A 202 -18.43 7.80 3.84
C SER A 202 -18.30 6.68 2.80
N VAL A 203 -18.37 7.10 1.54
CA VAL A 203 -18.10 6.28 0.37
C VAL A 203 -16.88 6.88 -0.30
N PHE A 204 -15.91 6.02 -0.65
CA PHE A 204 -14.75 6.48 -1.41
C PHE A 204 -15.19 7.19 -2.69
N VAL A 205 -14.50 8.28 -3.03
CA VAL A 205 -14.68 8.89 -4.36
C VAL A 205 -14.33 7.85 -5.43
N ARG A 206 -15.10 7.81 -6.52
CA ARG A 206 -14.96 6.78 -7.55
C ARG A 206 -13.54 6.71 -8.10
N ASP A 207 -12.89 7.86 -8.24
CA ASP A 207 -11.52 7.95 -8.76
C ASP A 207 -10.49 7.25 -7.86
N ALA A 208 -10.73 7.16 -6.56
CA ALA A 208 -9.82 6.49 -5.62
C ALA A 208 -9.70 4.98 -5.84
N ILE A 209 -10.65 4.37 -6.57
CA ILE A 209 -10.70 2.92 -6.81
C ILE A 209 -10.83 2.55 -8.30
N LYS A 210 -11.04 3.54 -9.18
CA LYS A 210 -11.26 3.31 -10.61
C LYS A 210 -10.06 2.63 -11.27
N ASN A 211 -10.35 1.62 -12.10
CA ASN A 211 -9.40 0.83 -12.90
C ASN A 211 -8.30 0.15 -12.06
N MET A 212 -8.64 -0.30 -10.85
CA MET A 212 -7.77 -1.10 -9.99
C MET A 212 -8.17 -2.57 -10.08
N PHE A 213 -7.40 -3.34 -10.84
CA PHE A 213 -7.71 -4.71 -11.21
C PHE A 213 -6.96 -5.74 -10.37
N GLN A 214 -7.48 -6.96 -10.36
CA GLN A 214 -6.94 -8.08 -9.59
C GLN A 214 -6.72 -7.74 -8.12
N PRO A 215 -7.70 -7.13 -7.43
CA PRO A 215 -7.58 -6.90 -6.00
C PRO A 215 -7.45 -8.24 -5.26
N THR A 216 -6.58 -8.28 -4.26
CA THR A 216 -6.41 -9.48 -3.44
C THR A 216 -7.64 -9.73 -2.54
N MET A 217 -7.92 -11.03 -2.29
CA MET A 217 -8.93 -11.51 -1.33
C MET A 217 -8.27 -12.28 -0.17
N ASP A 218 -6.94 -12.26 -0.09
CA ASP A 218 -6.12 -12.93 0.93
C ASP A 218 -5.69 -11.92 2.00
N PHE A 219 -6.09 -12.15 3.25
CA PHE A 219 -5.82 -11.28 4.39
C PHE A 219 -4.33 -11.13 4.73
N ASN A 220 -3.43 -11.94 4.17
CA ASN A 220 -1.99 -11.70 4.28
C ASN A 220 -1.52 -10.52 3.42
N ASN A 221 -2.28 -10.18 2.38
CA ASN A 221 -1.94 -9.18 1.37
C ASN A 221 -2.81 -7.92 1.46
N ILE A 222 -3.77 -7.87 2.38
CA ILE A 222 -4.63 -6.72 2.63
C ILE A 222 -4.83 -6.53 4.12
N GLY A 223 -4.84 -5.27 4.56
CA GLY A 223 -5.14 -4.95 5.95
C GLY A 223 -5.72 -3.55 6.08
N VAL A 224 -6.38 -3.34 7.21
CA VAL A 224 -6.85 -2.04 7.66
C VAL A 224 -6.29 -1.80 9.04
N THR A 225 -5.65 -0.67 9.20
CA THR A 225 -5.02 -0.27 10.44
C THR A 225 -5.30 1.19 10.75
N ALA A 226 -5.16 1.60 12.00
CA ALA A 226 -5.40 2.96 12.41
C ALA A 226 -4.34 3.41 13.42
N ILE A 227 -3.91 4.66 13.30
CA ILE A 227 -3.05 5.29 14.31
C ILE A 227 -3.88 5.96 15.41
N ASP A 228 -5.07 6.44 15.05
CA ASP A 228 -6.08 7.02 15.93
C ASP A 228 -7.48 6.85 15.28
N ASN A 229 -8.52 7.40 15.92
CA ASN A 229 -9.90 7.30 15.42
C ASN A 229 -10.16 8.04 14.10
N ASP A 230 -9.31 9.01 13.77
CA ASP A 230 -9.47 9.88 12.62
C ASP A 230 -8.64 9.40 11.43
N HIS A 231 -7.50 8.75 11.63
CA HIS A 231 -6.58 8.31 10.58
C HIS A 231 -6.55 6.78 10.44
N ILE A 232 -7.24 6.30 9.41
CA ILE A 232 -7.33 4.89 9.03
C ILE A 232 -6.54 4.68 7.73
N PHE A 233 -5.83 3.58 7.65
CA PHE A 233 -5.04 3.17 6.50
C PHE A 233 -5.53 1.83 5.97
N LEU A 234 -5.99 1.81 4.72
CA LEU A 234 -6.27 0.58 3.99
C LEU A 234 -5.08 0.31 3.08
N TYR A 235 -4.43 -0.85 3.19
CA TYR A 235 -3.38 -1.24 2.26
C TYR A 235 -3.69 -2.57 1.58
N MET A 236 -3.26 -2.71 0.33
CA MET A 236 -3.49 -3.90 -0.49
C MET A 236 -2.30 -4.16 -1.42
N ILE A 237 -1.82 -5.40 -1.46
CA ILE A 237 -0.92 -5.94 -2.47
C ILE A 237 -1.77 -6.68 -3.50
N ASN A 238 -1.78 -6.19 -4.73
CA ASN A 238 -2.67 -6.62 -5.81
C ASN A 238 -1.89 -7.09 -7.04
N GLY A 239 -2.58 -7.81 -7.93
CA GLY A 239 -1.98 -8.36 -9.14
C GLY A 239 -0.90 -9.41 -8.87
N SER A 240 -0.15 -9.75 -9.91
CA SER A 240 0.96 -10.70 -9.85
C SER A 240 2.01 -10.40 -10.93
N GLY A 241 3.24 -10.90 -10.74
CA GLY A 241 4.34 -10.73 -11.68
C GLY A 241 4.60 -9.27 -12.06
N VAL A 242 4.75 -9.00 -13.36
CA VAL A 242 5.01 -7.64 -13.90
C VAL A 242 3.88 -6.64 -13.66
N ASN A 243 2.67 -7.13 -13.36
CA ASN A 243 1.50 -6.29 -13.10
C ASN A 243 1.24 -6.10 -11.60
N ARG A 244 2.09 -6.64 -10.71
CA ARG A 244 1.94 -6.49 -9.27
C ARG A 244 2.08 -5.02 -8.85
N TYR A 245 1.20 -4.60 -7.95
CA TYR A 245 1.24 -3.26 -7.38
C TYR A 245 0.71 -3.26 -5.95
N THR A 246 1.28 -2.40 -5.13
CA THR A 246 0.90 -2.24 -3.72
C THR A 246 0.30 -0.85 -3.53
N THR A 247 -0.81 -0.79 -2.81
CA THR A 247 -1.55 0.45 -2.59
C THR A 247 -1.80 0.68 -1.12
N ILE A 248 -1.87 1.94 -0.76
CA ILE A 248 -2.34 2.38 0.54
C ILE A 248 -3.19 3.63 0.37
N TRP A 249 -4.36 3.62 0.99
CA TRP A 249 -5.24 4.77 1.09
C TRP A 249 -5.18 5.33 2.49
N THR A 250 -5.07 6.66 2.58
CA THR A 250 -5.27 7.39 3.83
C THR A 250 -6.72 7.86 3.89
N ILE A 251 -7.41 7.42 4.93
CA ILE A 251 -8.78 7.81 5.24
C ILE A 251 -8.71 8.69 6.48
N LYS A 252 -9.11 9.95 6.35
CA LYS A 252 -9.19 10.90 7.44
C LYS A 252 -10.64 11.28 7.72
N GLN A 253 -11.09 11.10 8.96
CA GLN A 253 -12.45 11.45 9.39
C GLN A 253 -13.53 10.85 8.48
N GLY A 254 -13.31 9.61 8.05
CA GLY A 254 -14.16 8.86 7.14
C GLY A 254 -13.92 9.15 5.66
N LYS A 255 -13.29 10.26 5.28
CA LYS A 255 -13.05 10.63 3.87
C LYS A 255 -11.71 10.10 3.38
N VAL A 256 -11.67 9.54 2.18
CA VAL A 256 -10.40 9.18 1.53
C VAL A 256 -9.70 10.46 1.08
N GLU A 257 -8.54 10.77 1.66
CA GLU A 257 -7.77 11.98 1.33
C GLU A 257 -6.74 11.70 0.25
N SER A 258 -6.05 10.56 0.36
CA SER A 258 -4.98 10.24 -0.58
C SER A 258 -4.80 8.75 -0.81
N GLN A 259 -4.10 8.44 -1.88
CA GLN A 259 -3.68 7.09 -2.23
C GLN A 259 -2.24 7.12 -2.72
N ILE A 260 -1.41 6.23 -2.21
CA ILE A 260 -0.13 5.89 -2.82
C ILE A 260 -0.29 4.58 -3.58
N ILE A 261 0.22 4.55 -4.81
CA ILE A 261 0.37 3.32 -5.59
C ILE A 261 1.86 3.11 -5.89
N TYR A 262 2.39 1.98 -5.41
CA TYR A 262 3.77 1.57 -5.59
C TYR A 262 3.83 0.33 -6.49
N LYS A 263 4.56 0.44 -7.61
CA LYS A 263 4.84 -0.73 -8.46
C LYS A 263 5.99 -1.53 -7.85
N ASN A 264 5.71 -2.78 -7.53
CA ASN A 264 6.67 -3.71 -6.94
C ASN A 264 6.53 -5.07 -7.62
N PRO A 265 7.16 -5.27 -8.79
CA PRO A 265 7.15 -6.57 -9.45
C PRO A 265 7.81 -7.64 -8.57
N GLU A 266 7.31 -8.87 -8.67
CA GLU A 266 7.88 -10.08 -8.05
C GLU A 266 9.18 -10.55 -8.70
#